data_AF-A0A4Y2F0P9-F1
#
_entry.id   AF-A0A4Y2F0P9-F1
#
_cell.length_a   1.000
_cell.length_b   1.000
_cell.length_c   1.000
_cell.angle_alpha   90.00
_cell.angle_beta   90.00
_cell.angle_gamma   90.00
#
_symmetry.space_group_name_H-M   'P 1'
#
loop_
_entity.id
_entity.type
_entity.pdbx_description
1 polymer ?
#
loop_
_entity_poly.entity_id
_entity_poly.type
_entity_poly.pdbx_seq_one_letter_code
_entity_poly.pdbx_strand_id
1 'polypeptide(L)'
;MDSLKKRRSAARINFTKTANLLKEELKKDASDKSILRVKLIRLQEYLNNLKDYDYKIIALLADSAADEDALSAEMEGCDKYRDEFHVLTGIMDEKLEKNTGRTGSISADDSVSSVSVKEKRYKLPKIEIKSFDGELINWLSFWAQFRKIHEDESLEECDKFHYLLQSMLPGTRARELMESYPLTSDNYQKAVSALKDRFGKKELLTEIYVRELLKLIMSNVQSHGKDRLSLSKLFDKIESHLRSLESMGIDQEKNAAWLYPMVESCLSTDILRAWQRSPQF
;
A
#
# COMPACT_ATOMS: atom_id res chain seq x y z
N MET A 1 -33.33 -14.21 1.08
CA MET A 1 -33.06 -14.18 -0.37
C MET A 1 -33.77 -13.01 -1.08
N ASP A 2 -35.05 -12.74 -0.80
CA ASP A 2 -35.83 -11.72 -1.54
C ASP A 2 -35.38 -10.26 -1.35
N SER A 3 -34.93 -9.89 -0.16
CA SER A 3 -34.39 -8.55 0.10
C SER A 3 -33.10 -8.26 -0.70
N LEU A 4 -32.24 -9.26 -0.86
CA LEU A 4 -31.02 -9.17 -1.68
C LEU A 4 -31.35 -9.09 -3.17
N LYS A 5 -32.28 -9.93 -3.65
CA LYS A 5 -32.77 -9.86 -5.04
C LYS A 5 -33.36 -8.49 -5.38
N LYS A 6 -34.12 -7.87 -4.46
CA LYS A 6 -34.68 -6.53 -4.63
C LYS A 6 -33.61 -5.43 -4.67
N ARG A 7 -32.60 -5.49 -3.80
CA ARG A 7 -31.47 -4.55 -3.80
C ARG A 7 -30.59 -4.70 -5.06
N ARG A 8 -30.33 -5.94 -5.48
CA ARG A 8 -29.65 -6.25 -6.75
C ARG A 8 -30.40 -5.67 -7.94
N SER A 9 -31.72 -5.87 -8.01
CA SER A 9 -32.55 -5.32 -9.08
C SER A 9 -32.45 -3.80 -9.15
N ALA A 10 -32.53 -3.11 -8.00
CA ALA A 10 -32.35 -1.65 -7.95
C ALA A 10 -30.96 -1.20 -8.43
N ALA A 11 -29.90 -1.92 -8.05
CA ALA A 11 -28.53 -1.64 -8.51
C ALA A 11 -28.39 -1.87 -10.03
N ARG A 12 -28.97 -2.94 -10.60
CA ARG A 12 -28.99 -3.21 -12.04
C ARG A 12 -29.70 -2.09 -12.81
N ILE A 13 -30.86 -1.63 -12.33
CA ILE A 13 -31.60 -0.52 -12.94
C ILE A 13 -30.76 0.76 -12.96
N ASN A 14 -30.09 1.08 -11.84
CA ASN A 14 -29.26 2.28 -11.74
C ASN A 14 -28.00 2.20 -12.62
N PHE A 15 -27.40 1.02 -12.72
CA PHE A 15 -26.29 0.76 -13.63
C PHE A 15 -26.73 1.00 -15.08
N THR A 16 -27.80 0.36 -15.54
CA THR A 16 -28.29 0.49 -16.93
C THR A 16 -28.67 1.94 -17.27
N LYS A 17 -29.34 2.66 -16.35
CA LYS A 17 -29.64 4.10 -16.53
C LYS A 17 -28.37 4.92 -16.71
N THR A 18 -27.37 4.71 -15.86
CA THR A 18 -26.10 5.46 -15.91
C THR A 18 -25.28 5.10 -17.15
N ALA A 19 -25.32 3.83 -17.57
CA ALA A 19 -24.65 3.31 -18.76
C ALA A 19 -25.24 3.92 -20.03
N ASN A 20 -26.57 3.99 -20.13
CA ASN A 20 -27.24 4.63 -21.26
C ASN A 20 -26.95 6.14 -21.32
N LEU A 21 -26.97 6.83 -20.18
CA LEU A 21 -26.56 8.24 -20.14
C LEU A 21 -25.10 8.42 -20.56
N LEU A 22 -24.20 7.50 -20.19
CA LEU A 22 -22.81 7.54 -20.64
C LEU A 22 -22.70 7.29 -22.15
N LYS A 23 -23.47 6.34 -22.71
CA LYS A 23 -23.56 6.10 -24.16
C LYS A 23 -24.06 7.33 -24.92
N GLU A 24 -25.04 8.05 -24.36
CA GLU A 24 -25.56 9.29 -24.96
C GLU A 24 -24.56 10.42 -24.90
N GLU A 25 -23.87 10.61 -23.78
CA GLU A 25 -22.77 11.58 -23.71
C GLU A 25 -21.65 11.19 -24.69
N LEU A 26 -21.22 9.93 -24.76
CA LEU A 26 -20.17 9.48 -25.68
C LEU A 26 -20.49 9.71 -27.18
N LYS A 27 -21.76 9.87 -27.55
CA LYS A 27 -22.18 10.23 -28.91
C LYS A 27 -22.00 11.72 -29.23
N LYS A 28 -21.88 12.60 -28.24
CA LYS A 28 -21.70 14.04 -28.46
C LYS A 28 -20.23 14.37 -28.74
N ASP A 29 -19.97 15.13 -29.80
CA ASP A 29 -18.60 15.52 -30.21
C ASP A 29 -17.92 16.50 -29.23
N ALA A 30 -18.69 17.27 -28.46
CA ALA A 30 -18.19 18.20 -27.44
C ALA A 30 -18.54 17.73 -26.02
N SER A 31 -18.21 16.48 -25.69
CA SER A 31 -18.46 15.93 -24.36
C SER A 31 -17.45 16.41 -23.33
N ASP A 32 -17.94 16.90 -22.20
CA ASP A 32 -17.06 17.27 -21.08
C ASP A 32 -16.40 16.02 -20.49
N LYS A 33 -15.07 15.95 -20.63
CA LYS A 33 -14.20 14.90 -20.12
C LYS A 33 -14.40 14.66 -18.62
N SER A 34 -14.75 15.69 -17.85
CA SER A 34 -15.03 15.57 -16.42
C SER A 34 -16.36 14.83 -16.16
N ILE A 35 -17.40 15.15 -16.92
CA ILE A 35 -18.74 14.51 -16.81
C ILE A 35 -18.67 13.04 -17.19
N LEU A 36 -17.96 12.70 -18.27
CA LEU A 36 -17.73 11.31 -18.67
C LEU A 36 -17.00 10.52 -17.56
N ARG A 37 -15.98 11.12 -16.93
CA ARG A 37 -15.21 10.48 -15.85
C ARG A 37 -16.06 10.24 -14.61
N VAL A 38 -16.87 11.22 -14.21
CA VAL A 38 -17.78 11.09 -13.06
C VAL A 38 -18.82 9.99 -13.29
N LYS A 39 -19.39 9.90 -14.50
CA LYS A 39 -20.33 8.82 -14.86
C LYS A 39 -19.68 7.44 -14.85
N LEU A 40 -18.42 7.32 -15.27
CA LEU A 40 -17.66 6.06 -15.23
C LEU A 40 -17.36 5.62 -13.78
N ILE A 41 -16.93 6.55 -12.91
CA ILE A 41 -16.73 6.27 -11.48
C ILE A 41 -18.02 5.76 -10.84
N ARG A 42 -19.15 6.42 -11.14
CA ARG A 42 -20.46 6.01 -10.62
C ARG A 42 -20.90 4.63 -11.14
N LEU A 43 -20.59 4.29 -12.39
CA LEU A 43 -20.82 2.93 -12.90
C LEU A 43 -19.95 1.89 -12.19
N GLN A 44 -18.69 2.22 -11.90
CA GLN A 44 -17.79 1.34 -11.16
C GLN A 44 -18.30 1.06 -9.74
N GLU A 45 -18.83 2.07 -9.05
CA GLU A 45 -19.46 1.90 -7.74
C GLU A 45 -20.68 0.97 -7.80
N TYR A 46 -21.55 1.13 -8.81
CA TYR A 46 -22.69 0.24 -9.00
C TYR A 46 -22.26 -1.20 -9.31
N LEU A 47 -21.19 -1.39 -10.08
CA LEU A 47 -20.65 -2.71 -10.39
C LEU A 47 -20.05 -3.40 -9.17
N ASN A 48 -19.35 -2.66 -8.30
CA ASN A 48 -18.85 -3.20 -7.03
C ASN A 48 -19.99 -3.62 -6.10
N ASN A 49 -21.05 -2.82 -6.02
CA ASN A 49 -22.25 -3.17 -5.25
C ASN A 49 -22.94 -4.41 -5.83
N LEU A 50 -23.01 -4.53 -7.16
CA LEU A 50 -23.58 -5.72 -7.82
C LEU A 50 -22.75 -6.97 -7.50
N LYS A 51 -21.42 -6.91 -7.55
CA LYS A 51 -20.54 -8.03 -7.17
C LYS A 51 -20.82 -8.55 -5.76
N ASP A 52 -20.99 -7.66 -4.79
CA ASP A 52 -21.32 -8.04 -3.41
C ASP A 52 -22.68 -8.74 -3.32
N TYR A 53 -23.70 -8.23 -4.03
CA TYR A 53 -25.02 -8.87 -4.06
C TYR A 53 -25.02 -10.19 -4.81
N ASP A 54 -24.30 -10.29 -5.92
CA ASP A 54 -24.20 -11.49 -6.74
C ASP A 54 -23.44 -12.59 -5.99
N TYR A 55 -22.34 -12.28 -5.31
CA TYR A 55 -21.66 -13.23 -4.41
C TYR A 55 -22.59 -13.77 -3.33
N LYS A 56 -23.35 -12.88 -2.66
CA LYS A 56 -24.30 -13.28 -1.60
C LYS A 56 -25.46 -14.12 -2.14
N ILE A 57 -25.91 -13.87 -3.37
CA ILE A 57 -27.01 -14.63 -4.00
C ILE A 57 -26.51 -16.00 -4.47
N ILE A 58 -25.32 -16.07 -5.07
CA ILE A 58 -24.69 -17.31 -5.51
C ILE A 58 -24.41 -18.24 -4.31
N ALA A 59 -23.86 -17.70 -3.23
CA ALA A 59 -23.64 -18.46 -2.00
C ALA A 59 -24.95 -19.04 -1.44
N LEU A 60 -26.01 -18.22 -1.36
CA LEU A 60 -27.33 -18.68 -0.90
C LEU A 60 -28.00 -19.69 -1.85
N LEU A 61 -27.68 -19.65 -3.15
CA LEU A 61 -28.19 -20.62 -4.12
C LEU A 61 -27.45 -21.96 -3.99
N ALA A 62 -26.13 -21.93 -3.82
CA ALA A 62 -25.32 -23.12 -3.56
C ALA A 62 -25.77 -23.86 -2.29
N ASP A 63 -26.11 -23.12 -1.23
CA ASP A 63 -26.64 -23.69 0.02
C ASP A 63 -28.05 -24.29 -0.12
N SER A 64 -28.81 -23.90 -1.15
CA SER A 64 -30.21 -24.33 -1.36
C SER A 64 -30.37 -25.60 -2.22
N ALA A 65 -29.28 -26.32 -2.49
CA ALA A 65 -29.23 -27.45 -3.42
C ALA A 65 -29.74 -27.09 -4.83
N ALA A 66 -29.43 -25.88 -5.30
CA ALA A 66 -29.68 -25.50 -6.70
C ALA A 66 -28.81 -26.35 -7.64
N ASP A 67 -29.33 -26.68 -8.83
CA ASP A 67 -28.54 -27.38 -9.84
C ASP A 67 -27.39 -26.51 -10.37
N GLU A 68 -26.34 -27.16 -10.86
CA GLU A 68 -25.15 -26.48 -11.40
C GLU A 68 -25.51 -25.58 -12.59
N ASP A 69 -26.52 -25.95 -13.37
CA ASP A 69 -27.03 -25.20 -14.50
C ASP A 69 -27.64 -23.84 -14.10
N ALA A 70 -28.41 -23.79 -13.01
CA ALA A 70 -28.99 -22.56 -12.47
C ALA A 70 -27.94 -21.63 -11.86
N LEU A 71 -26.90 -22.21 -11.23
CA LEU A 71 -25.76 -21.44 -10.74
C LEU A 71 -24.95 -20.82 -11.88
N SER A 72 -24.71 -21.60 -12.93
CA SER A 72 -24.02 -21.14 -14.15
C SER A 72 -24.80 -20.03 -14.85
N ALA A 73 -26.12 -20.22 -15.05
CA ALA A 73 -26.98 -19.22 -15.67
C ALA A 73 -27.05 -17.89 -14.88
N GLU A 74 -27.06 -17.94 -13.55
CA GLU A 74 -26.97 -16.73 -12.72
C GLU A 74 -25.60 -16.05 -12.85
N MET A 75 -24.51 -16.82 -12.93
CA MET A 75 -23.16 -16.28 -13.10
C MET A 75 -23.00 -15.58 -14.47
N GLU A 76 -23.47 -16.18 -15.56
CA GLU A 76 -23.52 -15.56 -16.88
C GLU A 76 -24.40 -14.29 -16.90
N GLY A 77 -25.48 -14.28 -16.13
CA GLY A 77 -26.33 -13.10 -15.96
C GLY A 77 -25.61 -11.92 -15.29
N CYS A 78 -24.62 -12.19 -14.44
CA CYS A 78 -23.80 -11.17 -13.78
C CYS A 78 -22.75 -10.61 -14.74
N ASP A 79 -22.15 -11.46 -15.57
CA ASP A 79 -21.08 -11.08 -16.50
C ASP A 79 -21.54 -10.06 -17.55
N LYS A 80 -22.82 -10.07 -17.95
CA LYS A 80 -23.41 -9.08 -18.87
C LYS A 80 -23.16 -7.62 -18.45
N TYR A 81 -23.26 -7.32 -17.15
CA TYR A 81 -23.05 -5.95 -16.64
C TYR A 81 -21.56 -5.61 -16.53
N ARG A 82 -20.73 -6.62 -16.27
CA ARG A 82 -19.27 -6.48 -16.26
C ARG A 82 -18.76 -6.17 -17.66
N ASP A 83 -19.21 -6.92 -18.66
CA ASP A 83 -18.82 -6.74 -20.05
C ASP A 83 -19.28 -5.39 -20.58
N GLU A 84 -20.52 -4.97 -20.28
CA GLU A 84 -21.02 -3.65 -20.67
C GLU A 84 -20.18 -2.51 -20.08
N PHE A 85 -19.73 -2.62 -18.83
CA PHE A 85 -18.82 -1.63 -18.22
C PHE A 85 -17.47 -1.56 -18.93
N HIS A 86 -16.88 -2.72 -19.26
CA HIS A 86 -15.60 -2.78 -19.94
C HIS A 86 -15.67 -2.19 -21.36
N VAL A 87 -16.74 -2.49 -22.11
CA VAL A 87 -17.00 -1.89 -23.42
C VAL A 87 -17.09 -0.36 -23.32
N LEU A 88 -17.83 0.17 -22.34
CA LEU A 88 -17.97 1.62 -22.15
C LEU A 88 -16.67 2.30 -21.74
N THR A 89 -15.86 1.63 -20.92
CA THR A 89 -14.54 2.11 -20.54
C THR A 89 -13.61 2.17 -21.75
N GLY A 90 -13.62 1.14 -22.61
CA GLY A 90 -12.84 1.11 -23.84
C GLY A 90 -13.21 2.22 -24.82
N ILE A 91 -14.51 2.43 -25.07
CA ILE A 91 -14.99 3.51 -25.95
C ILE A 91 -14.60 4.89 -25.41
N MET A 92 -14.65 5.08 -24.08
CA MET A 92 -14.25 6.33 -23.46
C MET A 92 -12.74 6.58 -23.60
N ASP A 93 -11.91 5.57 -23.36
CA ASP A 93 -10.46 5.68 -23.53
C ASP A 93 -10.11 6.04 -24.98
N GLU A 94 -10.72 5.39 -25.96
CA GLU A 94 -10.51 5.68 -27.39
C GLU A 94 -10.90 7.13 -27.75
N LYS A 95 -12.03 7.62 -27.24
CA LYS A 95 -12.47 9.02 -27.41
C LYS A 95 -11.51 10.01 -26.73
N LEU A 96 -10.90 9.64 -25.60
CA LEU A 96 -9.94 10.50 -24.89
C LEU A 96 -8.55 10.52 -25.53
N GLU A 97 -8.12 9.43 -26.17
CA GLU A 97 -6.84 9.35 -26.87
C GLU A 97 -6.87 10.03 -28.24
N LYS A 98 -7.99 9.95 -28.99
CA LYS A 98 -8.15 10.66 -30.27
C LYS A 98 -7.99 12.19 -30.16
N ASN A 99 -8.13 12.76 -28.97
CA ASN A 99 -7.91 14.19 -28.72
C ASN A 99 -6.46 14.56 -28.35
N THR A 100 -5.54 13.60 -28.30
CA THR A 100 -4.11 13.81 -27.92
C THR A 100 -3.13 13.58 -29.09
N GLY A 101 -3.61 13.22 -30.27
CA GLY A 101 -2.77 12.91 -31.44
C GLY A 101 -2.53 14.11 -32.37
N ARG A 102 -1.54 14.96 -32.05
CA ARG A 102 -0.91 15.82 -33.07
C ARG A 102 0.58 16.04 -32.78
N THR A 103 1.40 15.03 -33.08
CA THR A 103 2.74 15.06 -33.73
C THR A 103 3.32 13.63 -33.76
N GLY A 104 3.97 13.29 -34.88
CA GLY A 104 4.39 11.92 -35.27
C GLY A 104 5.55 11.33 -34.45
N SER A 105 6.21 10.24 -34.83
CA SER A 105 6.21 9.40 -36.03
C SER A 105 7.03 8.14 -35.71
N ILE A 106 6.65 6.99 -36.27
CA ILE A 106 7.44 5.76 -36.56
C ILE A 106 8.01 4.95 -35.37
N SER A 107 7.46 3.75 -35.16
CA SER A 107 8.09 2.47 -35.58
C SER A 107 7.17 1.29 -35.26
N ALA A 108 7.00 0.42 -36.25
CA ALA A 108 6.40 -0.90 -36.11
C ALA A 108 7.47 -1.87 -35.56
N ASP A 109 7.10 -2.70 -34.58
CA ASP A 109 7.18 -4.16 -34.71
C ASP A 109 6.49 -4.88 -33.53
N ASP A 110 5.71 -5.87 -33.94
CA ASP A 110 5.29 -7.13 -33.31
C ASP A 110 4.72 -7.25 -31.87
N SER A 111 4.07 -8.40 -31.68
CA SER A 111 2.84 -8.63 -30.94
C SER A 111 3.09 -9.62 -29.81
N VAL A 112 2.62 -9.34 -28.58
CA VAL A 112 2.00 -10.36 -27.71
C VAL A 112 1.02 -9.67 -26.75
N SER A 113 -0.25 -10.07 -26.85
CA SER A 113 -1.35 -9.64 -26.00
C SER A 113 -1.19 -10.17 -24.58
N SER A 114 -0.95 -9.28 -23.61
CA SER A 114 -1.25 -9.55 -22.20
C SER A 114 -2.31 -8.55 -21.72
N VAL A 115 -3.41 -9.10 -21.21
CA VAL A 115 -4.51 -8.33 -20.63
C VAL A 115 -3.98 -7.67 -19.36
N SER A 116 -3.49 -6.44 -19.49
CA SER A 116 -3.05 -5.63 -18.36
C SER A 116 -4.26 -4.89 -17.78
N VAL A 117 -4.59 -5.25 -16.54
CA VAL A 117 -5.48 -4.48 -15.68
C VAL A 117 -4.96 -3.04 -15.66
N LYS A 118 -5.71 -2.09 -16.22
CA LYS A 118 -5.35 -0.66 -16.19
C LYS A 118 -5.47 -0.15 -14.75
N GLU A 119 -4.46 -0.40 -13.95
CA GLU A 119 -4.25 0.31 -12.70
C GLU A 119 -4.14 1.80 -13.01
N LYS A 120 -4.84 2.64 -12.23
CA LYS A 120 -4.76 4.10 -12.33
C LYS A 120 -3.33 4.54 -12.00
N ARG A 121 -2.46 4.57 -13.02
CA ARG A 121 -1.10 5.10 -12.91
C ARG A 121 -1.16 6.62 -12.87
N TYR A 122 -1.35 7.15 -11.67
CA TYR A 122 -0.98 8.54 -11.41
C TYR A 122 0.48 8.73 -11.85
N LYS A 123 0.78 9.76 -12.65
CA LYS A 123 2.17 10.19 -12.89
C LYS A 123 2.68 10.85 -11.61
N LEU A 124 2.87 10.03 -10.58
CA LEU A 124 3.58 10.39 -9.37
C LEU A 124 5.07 10.52 -9.74
N PRO A 125 5.84 11.36 -9.03
CA PRO A 125 7.29 11.26 -9.07
C PRO A 125 7.68 9.79 -8.91
N LYS A 126 8.62 9.29 -9.72
CA LYS A 126 9.09 7.91 -9.60
C LYS A 126 9.58 7.72 -8.16
N ILE A 127 8.91 6.85 -7.41
CA ILE A 127 9.35 6.49 -6.06
C ILE A 127 10.58 5.63 -6.26
N GLU A 128 11.75 6.23 -6.10
CA GLU A 128 13.00 5.50 -6.02
C GLU A 128 12.99 4.72 -4.70
N ILE A 129 13.18 3.40 -4.78
CA ILE A 129 13.38 2.58 -3.59
C ILE A 129 14.62 3.13 -2.91
N LYS A 130 14.48 3.58 -1.66
CA LYS A 130 15.65 4.01 -0.90
C LYS A 130 16.61 2.84 -0.79
N SER A 131 17.87 3.08 -1.14
CA SER A 131 18.91 2.07 -1.01
C SER A 131 19.06 1.67 0.47
N PHE A 132 19.10 0.38 0.74
CA PHE A 132 19.33 -0.17 2.06
C PHE A 132 20.82 -0.19 2.37
N ASP A 133 21.20 0.46 3.46
CA ASP A 133 22.56 0.56 3.99
C ASP A 133 22.99 -0.66 4.82
N GLY A 134 22.05 -1.58 5.10
CA GLY A 134 22.29 -2.70 6.00
C GLY A 134 22.19 -2.32 7.49
N GLU A 135 21.72 -1.11 7.81
CA GLU A 135 21.44 -0.74 9.19
C GLU A 135 20.08 -1.25 9.64
N LEU A 136 20.05 -1.88 10.82
CA LEU A 136 18.84 -2.45 11.40
C LEU A 136 17.76 -1.39 11.65
N ILE A 137 18.15 -0.17 12.03
CA ILE A 137 17.19 0.93 12.27
C ILE A 137 16.47 1.37 10.98
N ASN A 138 17.08 1.18 9.82
CA ASN A 138 16.51 1.56 8.53
C ASN A 138 15.70 0.42 7.89
N TRP A 139 15.78 -0.79 8.45
CA TRP A 139 15.12 -2.00 7.94
C TRP A 139 13.60 -1.80 7.75
N LEU A 140 12.90 -1.29 8.76
CA LEU A 140 11.44 -1.12 8.69
C LEU A 140 11.03 -0.22 7.52
N SER A 141 11.76 0.90 7.35
CA SER A 141 11.48 1.86 6.30
C SER A 141 11.77 1.30 4.89
N PHE A 142 12.86 0.54 4.77
CA PHE A 142 13.23 -0.14 3.53
C PHE A 142 12.22 -1.24 3.18
N TRP A 143 11.95 -2.14 4.13
CA TRP A 143 11.05 -3.27 3.90
C TRP A 143 9.64 -2.80 3.58
N ALA A 144 9.15 -1.72 4.20
CA ALA A 144 7.84 -1.14 3.86
C ALA A 144 7.74 -0.68 2.39
N GLN A 145 8.83 -0.21 1.80
CA GLN A 145 8.88 0.17 0.38
C GLN A 145 9.03 -1.06 -0.51
N PHE A 146 9.98 -1.94 -0.19
CA PHE A 146 10.28 -3.12 -0.98
C PHE A 146 9.16 -4.17 -0.95
N ARG A 147 8.37 -4.22 0.14
CA ARG A 147 7.24 -5.14 0.30
C ARG A 147 6.26 -5.09 -0.87
N LYS A 148 6.04 -3.91 -1.44
CA LYS A 148 5.15 -3.76 -2.60
C LYS A 148 5.64 -4.54 -3.83
N ILE A 149 6.95 -4.60 -4.04
CA ILE A 149 7.58 -5.34 -5.14
C ILE A 149 7.61 -6.84 -4.81
N HIS A 150 7.87 -7.18 -3.54
CA HIS A 150 7.83 -8.56 -3.08
C HIS A 150 6.45 -9.20 -3.27
N GLU A 151 5.38 -8.47 -2.93
CA GLU A 151 3.98 -8.91 -3.02
C GLU A 151 3.36 -8.80 -4.44
N ASP A 152 4.06 -8.17 -5.39
CA ASP A 152 3.56 -8.01 -6.76
C ASP A 152 3.63 -9.34 -7.54
N GLU A 153 2.49 -10.00 -7.75
CA GLU A 153 2.41 -11.27 -8.50
C GLU A 153 2.70 -11.12 -10.00
N SER A 154 2.72 -9.90 -10.53
CA SER A 154 2.99 -9.65 -11.95
C SER A 154 4.49 -9.67 -12.31
N LEU A 155 5.37 -9.62 -11.32
CA LEU A 155 6.81 -9.65 -11.49
C LEU A 155 7.39 -11.05 -11.26
N GLU A 156 8.29 -11.47 -12.15
CA GLU A 156 9.01 -12.73 -11.98
C GLU A 156 9.97 -12.66 -10.79
N GLU A 157 10.16 -13.78 -10.09
CA GLU A 157 11.05 -13.85 -8.92
C GLU A 157 12.51 -13.48 -9.26
N CYS A 158 12.98 -13.79 -10.47
CA CYS A 158 14.30 -13.37 -10.95
C CYS A 158 14.43 -11.84 -11.04
N ASP A 159 13.42 -11.17 -11.57
CA ASP A 159 13.38 -9.70 -11.66
C ASP A 159 13.27 -9.08 -10.27
N LYS A 160 12.43 -9.63 -9.40
CA LYS A 160 12.35 -9.22 -7.99
C LYS A 160 13.70 -9.35 -7.29
N PHE A 161 14.48 -10.39 -7.61
CA PHE A 161 15.81 -10.56 -7.05
C PHE A 161 16.79 -9.50 -7.58
N HIS A 162 16.76 -9.19 -8.88
CA HIS A 162 17.55 -8.08 -9.43
C HIS A 162 17.22 -6.75 -8.77
N TYR A 163 15.93 -6.44 -8.59
CA TYR A 163 15.49 -5.24 -7.87
C TYR A 163 15.94 -5.24 -6.41
N LEU A 164 15.86 -6.39 -5.74
CA LEU A 164 16.32 -6.53 -4.35
C LEU A 164 17.81 -6.22 -4.27
N LEU A 165 18.64 -6.81 -5.14
CA LEU A 165 20.08 -6.57 -5.15
C LEU A 165 20.42 -5.11 -5.46
N GLN A 166 19.74 -4.52 -6.45
CA GLN A 166 19.94 -3.11 -6.82
C GLN A 166 19.58 -2.16 -5.68
N SER A 167 18.57 -2.53 -4.88
CA SER A 167 18.15 -1.75 -3.71
C SER A 167 19.13 -1.86 -2.53
N MET A 168 20.17 -2.70 -2.58
CA MET A 168 21.21 -2.76 -1.56
C MET A 168 22.39 -1.85 -1.91
N LEU A 169 22.84 -1.03 -0.96
CA LEU A 169 24.04 -0.21 -1.13
C LEU A 169 25.29 -1.10 -1.31
N PRO A 170 26.17 -0.80 -2.27
CA PRO A 170 27.39 -1.57 -2.50
C PRO A 170 28.32 -1.53 -1.28
N GLY A 171 29.00 -2.64 -1.00
CA GLY A 171 29.93 -2.76 0.14
C GLY A 171 29.26 -2.88 1.51
N THR A 172 27.94 -3.08 1.56
CA THR A 172 27.22 -3.29 2.83
C THR A 172 27.05 -4.77 3.14
N ARG A 173 26.88 -5.09 4.43
CA ARG A 173 26.59 -6.46 4.89
C ARG A 173 25.32 -7.04 4.25
N ALA A 174 24.35 -6.19 3.91
CA ALA A 174 23.12 -6.61 3.23
C ALA A 174 23.40 -6.99 1.77
N ARG A 175 24.22 -6.20 1.07
CA ARG A 175 24.68 -6.49 -0.30
C ARG A 175 25.44 -7.81 -0.37
N GLU A 176 26.43 -8.01 0.50
CA GLU A 176 27.23 -9.24 0.56
C GLU A 176 26.35 -10.49 0.79
N LEU A 177 25.33 -10.36 1.64
CA LEU A 177 24.37 -11.44 1.87
C LEU A 177 23.58 -11.76 0.59
N MET A 178 23.13 -10.76 -0.15
CA MET A 178 22.38 -10.98 -1.40
C MET A 178 23.27 -11.54 -2.51
N GLU A 179 24.51 -11.08 -2.62
CA GLU A 179 25.48 -11.58 -3.61
C GLU A 179 25.94 -13.02 -3.33
N SER A 180 25.76 -13.51 -2.09
CA SER A 180 26.06 -14.91 -1.74
C SER A 180 25.11 -15.94 -2.38
N TYR A 181 23.96 -15.49 -2.89
CA TYR A 181 22.98 -16.33 -3.58
C TYR A 181 23.05 -16.09 -5.09
N PRO A 182 23.04 -17.15 -5.93
CA PRO A 182 22.93 -16.99 -7.38
C PRO A 182 21.61 -16.31 -7.77
N LEU A 183 21.66 -15.29 -8.63
CA LEU A 183 20.49 -14.55 -9.13
C LEU A 183 19.61 -15.44 -10.01
N THR A 184 18.74 -16.19 -9.36
CA THR A 184 17.86 -17.20 -9.94
C THR A 184 16.53 -17.17 -9.19
N SER A 185 15.43 -17.45 -9.89
CA SER A 185 14.07 -17.47 -9.29
C SER A 185 14.01 -18.37 -8.05
N ASP A 186 14.55 -19.60 -8.15
CA ASP A 186 14.57 -20.59 -7.06
C ASP A 186 15.26 -20.12 -5.76
N ASN A 187 16.17 -19.15 -5.88
CA ASN A 187 16.94 -18.63 -4.74
C ASN A 187 16.40 -17.31 -4.20
N TYR A 188 15.45 -16.65 -4.89
CA TYR A 188 14.87 -15.39 -4.43
C TYR A 188 14.24 -15.53 -3.04
N GLN A 189 13.37 -16.54 -2.85
CA GLN A 189 12.70 -16.75 -1.56
C GLN A 189 13.69 -17.07 -0.44
N LYS A 190 14.78 -17.78 -0.74
CA LYS A 190 15.85 -18.08 0.23
C LYS A 190 16.62 -16.82 0.60
N ALA A 191 16.97 -15.99 -0.38
CA ALA A 191 17.65 -14.72 -0.15
C ALA A 191 16.80 -13.76 0.69
N VAL A 192 15.51 -13.61 0.36
CA VAL A 192 14.57 -12.78 1.15
C VAL A 192 14.42 -13.29 2.57
N SER A 193 14.33 -14.61 2.76
CA SER A 193 14.24 -15.22 4.09
C SER A 193 15.50 -14.96 4.91
N ALA A 194 16.69 -15.17 4.33
CA ALA A 194 17.96 -14.86 4.98
C ALA A 194 18.09 -13.37 5.33
N LEU A 195 17.59 -12.48 4.47
CA LEU A 195 17.58 -11.04 4.72
C LEU A 195 16.66 -10.69 5.90
N LYS A 196 15.44 -11.24 5.95
CA LYS A 196 14.51 -11.07 7.08
C LYS A 196 15.06 -11.66 8.38
N ASP A 197 15.72 -12.81 8.32
CA ASP A 197 16.31 -13.44 9.50
C ASP A 197 17.49 -12.66 10.07
N ARG A 198 18.22 -11.94 9.22
CA ARG A 198 19.36 -11.14 9.66
C ARG A 198 18.97 -9.73 10.08
N PHE A 199 18.04 -9.09 9.37
CA PHE A 199 17.71 -7.68 9.55
C PHE A 199 16.30 -7.41 10.08
N GLY A 200 15.38 -8.34 9.92
CA GLY A 200 13.95 -8.19 10.24
C GLY A 200 13.48 -8.85 11.53
N LYS A 201 14.39 -9.34 12.37
CA LYS A 201 14.06 -9.92 13.68
C LYS A 201 13.44 -8.85 14.58
N LYS A 202 12.15 -9.00 14.88
CA LYS A 202 11.38 -8.05 15.69
C LYS A 202 12.03 -7.79 17.05
N GLU A 203 12.45 -8.84 17.76
CA GLU A 203 13.10 -8.74 19.07
C GLU A 203 14.39 -7.90 19.02
N LEU A 204 15.25 -8.18 18.04
CA LEU A 204 16.52 -7.45 17.85
C LEU A 204 16.27 -5.99 17.49
N LEU A 205 15.30 -5.73 16.63
CA LEU A 205 14.95 -4.37 16.24
C LEU A 205 14.39 -3.59 17.44
N THR A 206 13.48 -4.18 18.22
CA THR A 206 13.00 -3.60 19.48
C THR A 206 14.16 -3.21 20.39
N GLU A 207 15.11 -4.12 20.60
CA GLU A 207 16.29 -3.84 21.41
C GLU A 207 17.10 -2.65 20.87
N ILE A 208 17.28 -2.54 19.56
CA ILE A 208 18.02 -1.45 18.93
C ILE A 208 17.32 -0.11 19.08
N TYR A 209 16.00 -0.05 18.87
CA TYR A 209 15.24 1.19 19.07
C TYR A 209 15.25 1.61 20.54
N VAL A 210 15.18 0.66 21.48
CA VAL A 210 15.33 0.96 22.92
C VAL A 210 16.74 1.45 23.23
N ARG A 211 17.78 0.84 22.66
CA ARG A 211 19.18 1.28 22.83
C ARG A 211 19.44 2.67 22.25
N GLU A 212 18.89 2.98 21.08
CA GLU A 212 19.00 4.32 20.49
C GLU A 212 18.22 5.36 21.28
N LEU A 213 17.04 5.00 21.81
CA LEU A 213 16.35 5.84 22.77
C LEU A 213 17.24 6.06 24.00
N LEU A 214 17.77 5.02 24.67
CA LEU A 214 18.70 5.16 25.81
C LEU A 214 19.91 6.05 25.49
N LYS A 215 20.50 5.89 24.30
CA LYS A 215 21.65 6.68 23.85
C LYS A 215 21.29 8.15 23.69
N LEU A 216 20.11 8.47 23.14
CA LEU A 216 19.59 9.82 23.07
C LEU A 216 19.42 10.44 24.46
N ILE A 217 18.93 9.65 25.41
CA ILE A 217 18.72 10.06 26.81
C ILE A 217 20.06 10.38 27.47
N MET A 218 20.99 9.42 27.42
CA MET A 218 22.33 9.58 27.99
C MET A 218 23.08 10.77 27.37
N SER A 219 23.00 10.92 26.05
CA SER A 219 23.62 12.05 25.35
C SER A 219 23.03 13.39 25.81
N ASN A 220 21.71 13.48 25.99
CA ASN A 220 21.08 14.71 26.43
C ASN A 220 21.37 15.05 27.91
N VAL A 221 21.52 14.04 28.76
CA VAL A 221 21.89 14.20 30.17
C VAL A 221 23.35 14.63 30.32
N GLN A 222 24.25 14.08 29.51
CA GLN A 222 25.68 14.38 29.52
C GLN A 222 26.02 15.70 28.78
N SER A 223 25.16 16.15 27.86
CA SER A 223 25.33 17.41 27.16
C SER A 223 25.14 18.61 28.08
N HIS A 224 26.11 19.54 28.06
CA HIS A 224 26.07 20.78 28.82
C HIS A 224 26.04 22.00 27.91
N GLY A 225 25.39 23.09 28.36
CA GLY A 225 25.38 24.36 27.64
C GLY A 225 24.73 24.27 26.24
N LYS A 226 25.48 24.69 25.20
CA LYS A 226 24.99 24.76 23.82
C LYS A 226 24.74 23.39 23.16
N ASP A 227 25.29 22.31 23.72
CA ASP A 227 25.16 20.96 23.18
C ASP A 227 23.92 20.22 23.68
N ARG A 228 23.18 20.84 24.62
CA ARG A 228 21.92 20.29 25.14
C ARG A 228 20.78 20.56 24.17
N LEU A 229 19.98 19.54 23.88
CA LEU A 229 18.82 19.70 23.00
C LEU A 229 17.81 20.64 23.65
N SER A 230 17.21 21.52 22.84
CA SER A 230 16.05 22.29 23.30
C SER A 230 14.91 21.33 23.61
N LEU A 231 14.07 21.71 24.58
CA LEU A 231 12.98 20.86 25.10
C LEU A 231 12.04 20.36 23.98
N SER A 232 11.72 21.23 23.01
CA SER A 232 10.92 20.85 21.83
C SER A 232 11.64 19.83 20.94
N LYS A 233 12.94 20.03 20.62
CA LYS A 233 13.70 19.07 19.80
C LYS A 233 13.88 17.72 20.50
N LEU A 234 14.03 17.74 21.82
CA LEU A 234 14.10 16.53 22.63
C LEU A 234 12.77 15.78 22.58
N PHE A 235 11.66 16.48 22.78
CA PHE A 235 10.31 15.92 22.69
C PHE A 235 10.08 15.29 21.32
N ASP A 236 10.32 16.01 20.22
CA ASP A 236 10.11 15.53 18.86
C ASP A 236 10.90 14.24 18.57
N LYS A 237 12.14 14.16 19.07
CA LYS A 237 12.97 12.96 18.89
C LYS A 237 12.49 11.79 19.74
N ILE A 238 12.18 12.01 21.02
CA ILE A 238 11.64 10.96 21.90
C ILE A 238 10.34 10.42 21.32
N GLU A 239 9.44 11.30 20.88
CA GLU A 239 8.16 10.93 20.28
C GLU A 239 8.36 10.13 18.98
N SER A 240 9.31 10.51 18.13
CA SER A 240 9.68 9.75 16.93
C SER A 240 10.13 8.31 17.26
N HIS A 241 10.97 8.14 18.29
CA HIS A 241 11.39 6.82 18.76
C HIS A 241 10.22 6.03 19.37
N LEU A 242 9.34 6.67 20.15
CA LEU A 242 8.14 6.03 20.71
C LEU A 242 7.17 5.56 19.64
N ARG A 243 6.89 6.38 18.61
CA ARG A 243 6.06 5.99 17.45
C ARG A 243 6.69 4.83 16.68
N SER A 244 8.02 4.81 16.58
CA SER A 244 8.75 3.70 15.97
C SER A 244 8.54 2.42 16.79
N LEU A 245 8.72 2.47 18.11
CA LEU A 245 8.48 1.34 19.03
C LEU A 245 7.01 0.84 18.97
N GLU A 246 6.04 1.75 18.92
CA GLU A 246 4.62 1.43 18.78
C GLU A 246 4.32 0.66 17.48
N SER A 247 4.91 1.07 16.36
CA SER A 247 4.77 0.38 15.07
C SER A 247 5.29 -1.08 15.09
N MET A 248 6.11 -1.43 16.09
CA MET A 248 6.66 -2.77 16.29
C MET A 248 5.82 -3.62 17.26
N GLY A 249 4.75 -3.05 17.81
CA GLY A 249 3.86 -3.72 18.76
C GLY A 249 4.20 -3.46 20.22
N ILE A 250 5.08 -2.49 20.53
CA ILE A 250 5.36 -2.07 21.91
C ILE A 250 4.29 -1.06 22.28
N ASP A 251 3.22 -1.57 22.88
CA ASP A 251 2.15 -0.76 23.43
C ASP A 251 2.69 0.12 24.58
N GLN A 252 2.48 1.43 24.47
CA GLN A 252 2.95 2.41 25.47
C GLN A 252 2.31 2.18 26.83
N GLU A 253 1.05 1.74 26.89
CA GLU A 253 0.34 1.50 28.16
C GLU A 253 0.89 0.25 28.85
N LYS A 254 1.15 -0.82 28.09
CA LYS A 254 1.73 -2.05 28.64
C LYS A 254 3.19 -1.90 29.07
N ASN A 255 3.91 -0.95 28.46
CA ASN A 255 5.34 -0.73 28.69
C ASN A 255 5.63 0.55 29.50
N ALA A 256 4.59 1.21 29.99
CA ALA A 256 4.65 2.41 30.83
C ALA A 256 5.65 2.29 32.00
N ALA A 257 5.70 1.12 32.64
CA ALA A 257 6.52 0.88 33.84
C ALA A 257 8.03 1.14 33.62
N TRP A 258 8.54 0.89 32.40
CA TRP A 258 9.94 1.17 32.08
C TRP A 258 10.11 2.37 31.14
N LEU A 259 9.09 2.71 30.34
CA LEU A 259 9.12 3.89 29.46
C LEU A 259 9.04 5.20 30.24
N TYR A 260 8.20 5.31 31.27
CA TYR A 260 8.05 6.56 32.03
C TYR A 260 9.35 6.96 32.75
N PRO A 261 10.00 6.10 33.56
CA PRO A 261 11.25 6.48 34.22
C PRO A 261 12.36 6.81 33.23
N MET A 262 12.35 6.16 32.06
CA MET A 262 13.32 6.39 30.99
C MET A 262 13.14 7.77 30.35
N VAL A 263 11.91 8.17 30.03
CA VAL A 263 11.60 9.51 29.50
C VAL A 263 11.80 10.59 30.58
N GLU A 264 11.45 10.33 31.83
CA GLU A 264 11.70 11.24 32.95
C GLU A 264 13.19 11.54 33.12
N SER A 265 14.03 10.52 32.98
CA SER A 265 15.50 10.63 33.05
C SER A 265 16.11 11.49 31.94
N CYS A 266 15.34 11.87 30.91
CA CYS A 266 15.80 12.76 29.84
C CYS A 266 15.78 14.24 30.22
N LEU A 267 14.93 14.58 31.18
CA LEU A 267 14.64 15.95 31.59
C LEU A 267 15.67 16.40 32.63
N SER A 268 16.00 17.69 32.66
CA SER A 268 16.82 18.19 33.78
C SER A 268 16.00 18.14 35.06
N THR A 269 16.71 18.01 36.18
CA THR A 269 16.14 18.14 37.53
C THR A 269 15.33 19.43 37.69
N ASP A 270 15.73 20.52 37.04
CA ASP A 270 14.99 21.79 37.06
C ASP A 270 13.65 21.71 36.34
N ILE A 271 13.59 21.03 35.18
CA ILE A 271 12.34 20.82 34.44
C ILE A 271 11.41 19.87 35.22
N LEU A 272 11.96 18.79 35.79
CA LEU A 272 11.18 17.86 36.60
C LEU A 272 10.58 18.55 37.83
N ARG A 273 11.36 19.39 38.52
CA ARG A 273 10.87 20.18 39.66
C ARG A 273 9.80 21.19 39.26
N ALA A 274 9.93 21.82 38.09
CA ALA A 274 8.91 22.72 37.57
C ALA A 274 7.63 21.97 37.20
N TRP A 275 7.76 20.79 36.60
CA TRP A 275 6.65 19.92 36.22
C TRP A 275 5.89 19.36 37.43
N GLN A 276 6.59 18.89 38.46
CA GLN A 276 6.00 18.41 39.72
C GLN A 276 5.25 19.50 40.51
N ARG A 277 5.52 20.78 40.22
CA ARG A 277 4.82 21.92 40.82
C ARG A 277 3.62 22.39 39.98
N SER A 278 3.41 21.81 38.80
CA SER A 278 2.30 22.15 37.92
C SER A 278 0.97 21.61 38.50
N PRO A 279 -0.12 22.37 38.48
CA PRO A 279 -1.39 22.01 39.12
C PRO A 279 -2.18 20.88 38.44
N GLN A 280 -1.58 20.16 37.49
CA GLN A 280 -2.18 19.03 36.78
C GLN A 280 -1.61 17.66 37.22
N PHE A 281 -0.85 17.64 38.32
CA PHE A 281 -0.42 16.44 39.01
C PHE A 281 -1.04 16.37 40.41
#